data_AF-A0A7X8DF24-F1
#
_entry.id   AF-A0A7X8DF24-F1
#
_cell.length_a   1.000
_cell.length_b   1.000
_cell.length_c   1.000
_cell.angle_alpha   90.00
_cell.angle_beta   90.00
_cell.angle_gamma   90.00
#
_symmetry.space_group_name_H-M   'P 1'
#
loop_
_entity.id
_entity.type
_entity.pdbx_description
1 polymer ?
#
loop_
_entity_poly.entity_id
_entity_poly.type
_entity_poly.pdbx_seq_one_letter_code
_entity_poly.pdbx_strand_id
1 'polypeptide(L)'
;MGIFKLNQEIVIVTVVGQKGLSCNLAGRKKAFTIDEEAGSLGLMWLDTQAAEQAGKVLASGEFKVVSLHNPVRPDERVEVMVEPYFPPCELIILGGGHIAQPLAAAGHLLGYHVTVFDDRPEFVSFEHVPAADRGVSSSFEYIEEHLDFSLRSSVIIVTRGHRHDLECLQKVLKYPVAYIGMVGSSRKVGMIKDGLMHQGFDRHLVDSIYMPVGLDIGAQTPEEIAISIAAELVKARRGGKGHSLKYGSLPKEKRLNTGEMPKAVDQEILRKAVKAASENIPAAMATVVKSVGSTPRKAGARMLVYRDGRTCGTIGGGYAEHEIKMRAINVINDYLPMIYKVSMDADIAVTDGMVCGGAIEVFVEPVSSYAEIFYGGEPFELCRAVGGN
;
A
#
# COMPACT_ATOMS: atom_id res chain seq x y z
N MET A 1 11.04 -20.37 -13.71
CA MET A 1 9.69 -20.09 -13.18
C MET A 1 9.89 -19.71 -11.73
N GLY A 2 9.50 -18.51 -11.33
CA GLY A 2 9.60 -18.10 -9.92
C GLY A 2 8.47 -18.70 -9.09
N ILE A 3 8.67 -18.82 -7.78
CA ILE A 3 7.72 -19.43 -6.83
C ILE A 3 6.42 -18.61 -6.77
N PHE A 4 6.52 -17.28 -6.76
CA PHE A 4 5.37 -16.39 -6.78
C PHE A 4 5.19 -15.66 -8.11
N LYS A 5 3.95 -15.36 -8.48
CA LYS A 5 3.67 -14.38 -9.54
C LYS A 5 3.71 -12.97 -8.93
N LEU A 6 4.58 -12.11 -9.44
CA LEU A 6 4.79 -10.74 -8.94
C LEU A 6 3.56 -9.80 -9.07
N ASN A 7 2.50 -10.24 -9.74
CA ASN A 7 1.24 -9.50 -9.87
C ASN A 7 0.19 -9.88 -8.81
N GLN A 8 0.49 -10.83 -7.93
CA GLN A 8 -0.38 -11.21 -6.82
C GLN A 8 -0.09 -10.36 -5.57
N GLU A 9 -0.99 -10.45 -4.59
CA GLU A 9 -0.75 -9.92 -3.25
C GLU A 9 0.29 -10.77 -2.52
N ILE A 10 1.46 -10.19 -2.28
CA ILE A 10 2.57 -10.87 -1.61
C ILE A 10 2.85 -10.13 -0.29
N VAL A 11 2.97 -10.86 0.81
CA VAL A 11 3.54 -10.36 2.06
C VAL A 11 4.91 -10.98 2.27
N ILE A 12 5.92 -10.15 2.47
CA ILE A 12 7.28 -10.59 2.80
C ILE A 12 7.54 -10.28 4.27
N VAL A 13 7.92 -11.29 5.04
CA VAL A 13 8.41 -11.15 6.41
C VAL A 13 9.93 -11.23 6.39
N THR A 14 10.59 -10.22 6.96
CA THR A 14 12.04 -10.08 6.98
C THR A 14 12.53 -9.93 8.42
N VAL A 15 13.53 -10.69 8.84
CA VAL A 15 14.21 -10.45 10.13
C VAL A 15 15.07 -9.19 10.05
N VAL A 16 14.79 -8.21 10.91
CA VAL A 16 15.52 -6.94 10.95
C VAL A 16 16.34 -6.77 12.24
N GLY A 17 16.04 -7.53 13.29
CA GLY A 17 16.77 -7.51 14.55
C GLY A 17 16.54 -8.75 15.39
N GLN A 18 17.41 -8.99 16.37
CA GLN A 18 17.31 -10.14 17.27
C GLN A 18 17.98 -9.85 18.62
N LYS A 19 17.56 -10.55 19.67
CA LYS A 19 18.17 -10.51 21.00
C LYS A 19 18.03 -11.87 21.68
N GLY A 20 19.11 -12.34 22.32
CA GLY A 20 19.12 -13.60 23.06
C GLY A 20 19.42 -14.85 22.22
N LEU A 21 19.46 -14.73 20.89
CA LEU A 21 19.80 -15.82 19.98
C LEU A 21 21.31 -15.85 19.67
N SER A 22 21.86 -17.05 19.48
CA SER A 22 23.27 -17.28 19.13
C SER A 22 23.56 -17.25 17.63
N CYS A 23 22.57 -17.57 16.79
CA CYS A 23 22.69 -17.49 15.32
C CYS A 23 22.28 -16.11 14.83
N ASN A 24 22.92 -15.59 13.77
CA ASN A 24 22.49 -14.36 13.11
C ASN A 24 21.43 -14.68 12.05
N LEU A 25 20.21 -14.19 12.26
CA LEU A 25 19.06 -14.37 11.36
C LEU A 25 18.76 -13.11 10.54
N ALA A 26 19.49 -12.00 10.71
CA ALA A 26 19.22 -10.76 10.01
C ALA A 26 19.17 -10.97 8.48
N GLY A 27 18.12 -10.43 7.84
CA GLY A 27 17.86 -10.58 6.41
C GLY A 27 17.23 -11.89 5.98
N ARG A 28 17.04 -12.88 6.86
CA ARG A 28 16.22 -14.07 6.56
C ARG A 28 14.80 -13.65 6.22
N LYS A 29 14.20 -14.33 5.24
CA LYS A 29 12.88 -13.99 4.72
C LYS A 29 11.97 -15.19 4.58
N LYS A 30 10.68 -14.91 4.75
CA LYS A 30 9.61 -15.80 4.34
C LYS A 30 8.52 -14.98 3.66
N ALA A 31 8.02 -15.45 2.54
CA ALA A 31 7.00 -14.78 1.75
C ALA A 31 5.71 -15.60 1.72
N PHE A 32 4.59 -14.91 1.64
CA PHE A 32 3.24 -15.45 1.74
C PHE A 32 2.34 -14.82 0.68
N THR A 33 1.53 -15.63 0.02
CA THR A 33 0.31 -15.20 -0.68
C THR A 33 -0.90 -15.77 0.07
N ILE A 34 -2.10 -15.65 -0.51
CA ILE A 34 -3.29 -16.30 0.05
C ILE A 34 -3.24 -17.84 -0.04
N ASP A 35 -2.54 -18.37 -1.04
CA ASP A 35 -2.52 -19.81 -1.35
C ASP A 35 -1.16 -20.48 -1.15
N GLU A 36 -0.08 -19.70 -1.08
CA GLU A 36 1.31 -20.21 -1.16
C GLU A 36 2.23 -19.55 -0.12
N GLU A 37 3.28 -20.26 0.29
CA GLU A 37 4.37 -19.71 1.10
C GLU A 37 5.74 -20.19 0.60
N ALA A 38 6.78 -19.39 0.81
CA ALA A 38 8.15 -19.74 0.41
C ALA A 38 9.22 -19.09 1.29
N GLY A 39 10.37 -19.75 1.41
CA GLY A 39 11.47 -19.35 2.28
C GLY A 39 11.25 -19.73 3.76
N SER A 40 12.22 -19.38 4.60
CA SER A 40 12.16 -19.61 6.04
C SER A 40 12.93 -18.54 6.81
N LEU A 41 12.43 -18.20 7.99
CA LEU A 41 13.13 -17.35 8.94
C LEU A 41 14.17 -18.14 9.78
N GLY A 42 14.33 -19.44 9.53
CA GLY A 42 15.35 -20.31 10.11
C GLY A 42 14.94 -21.00 11.41
N LEU A 43 13.80 -20.63 12.01
CA LEU A 43 13.31 -21.21 13.26
C LEU A 43 11.81 -21.50 13.16
N MET A 44 11.40 -22.71 13.54
CA MET A 44 10.00 -23.16 13.43
C MET A 44 9.02 -22.25 14.19
N TRP A 45 9.35 -21.87 15.44
CA TRP A 45 8.47 -20.98 16.23
C TRP A 45 8.32 -19.59 15.60
N LEU A 46 9.37 -19.13 14.91
CA LEU A 46 9.41 -17.83 14.26
C LEU A 46 8.60 -17.88 12.96
N ASP A 47 8.73 -18.95 12.17
CA ASP A 47 7.94 -19.18 10.96
C ASP A 47 6.44 -19.28 11.27
N THR A 48 6.05 -19.99 12.35
CA THR A 48 4.63 -20.06 12.78
C THR A 48 4.09 -18.68 13.14
N GLN A 49 4.80 -17.91 13.96
CA GLN A 49 4.35 -16.56 14.35
C GLN A 49 4.38 -15.57 13.19
N ALA A 50 5.35 -15.70 12.27
CA ALA A 50 5.42 -14.90 11.06
C ALA A 50 4.22 -15.14 10.14
N ALA A 51 3.78 -16.39 9.98
CA ALA A 51 2.57 -16.72 9.22
C ALA A 51 1.31 -16.05 9.80
N GLU A 52 1.16 -16.04 11.14
CA GLU A 52 0.06 -15.35 11.80
C GLU A 52 0.07 -13.83 11.52
N GLN A 53 1.26 -13.22 11.55
CA GLN A 53 1.40 -11.79 11.25
C GLN A 53 1.20 -11.48 9.77
N ALA A 54 1.67 -12.35 8.88
CA ALA A 54 1.47 -12.23 7.45
C ALA A 54 -0.01 -12.31 7.08
N GLY A 55 -0.78 -13.25 7.65
CA GLY A 55 -2.23 -13.33 7.46
C GLY A 55 -2.96 -12.04 7.87
N LYS A 56 -2.55 -11.43 8.99
CA LYS A 56 -3.09 -10.11 9.41
C LYS A 56 -2.76 -9.00 8.41
N VAL A 57 -1.57 -9.02 7.79
CA VAL A 57 -1.17 -8.01 6.79
C VAL A 57 -1.79 -8.27 5.43
N LEU A 58 -1.99 -9.52 5.02
CA LEU A 58 -2.78 -9.87 3.83
C LEU A 58 -4.17 -9.25 3.93
N ALA A 59 -4.82 -9.38 5.09
CA ALA A 59 -6.13 -8.77 5.32
C ALA A 59 -6.10 -7.23 5.39
N SER A 60 -5.09 -6.61 6.03
CA SER A 60 -5.12 -5.17 6.32
C SER A 60 -4.34 -4.29 5.33
N GLY A 61 -3.34 -4.84 4.65
CA GLY A 61 -2.35 -4.08 3.88
C GLY A 61 -1.47 -3.15 4.69
N GLU A 62 -1.40 -3.32 6.01
CA GLU A 62 -0.62 -2.48 6.88
C GLU A 62 0.82 -2.99 7.03
N PHE A 63 1.79 -2.17 6.62
CA PHE A 63 3.19 -2.38 6.97
C PHE A 63 3.38 -2.30 8.49
N LYS A 64 4.14 -3.23 9.06
CA LYS A 64 4.48 -3.19 10.49
C LYS A 64 5.83 -3.81 10.79
N VAL A 65 6.39 -3.41 11.93
CA VAL A 65 7.53 -4.07 12.57
C VAL A 65 7.05 -4.62 13.90
N VAL A 66 7.26 -5.91 14.14
CA VAL A 66 6.75 -6.62 15.32
C VAL A 66 7.87 -7.41 15.99
N SER A 67 7.86 -7.42 17.33
CA SER A 67 8.73 -8.26 18.14
C SER A 67 8.04 -9.59 18.41
N LEU A 68 8.61 -10.68 17.91
CA LEU A 68 8.16 -12.04 18.12
C LEU A 68 9.04 -12.71 19.18
N HIS A 69 8.43 -13.52 20.05
CA HIS A 69 9.09 -14.09 21.21
C HIS A 69 9.13 -15.60 21.13
N ASN A 70 10.25 -16.21 21.52
CA ASN A 70 10.31 -17.65 21.62
C ASN A 70 9.36 -18.13 22.74
N PRO A 71 8.39 -19.02 22.45
CA PRO A 71 7.39 -19.46 23.42
C PRO A 71 7.98 -20.28 24.56
N VAL A 72 9.16 -20.86 24.38
CA VAL A 72 9.86 -21.69 25.37
C VAL A 72 10.95 -20.90 26.10
N ARG A 73 11.53 -19.88 25.46
CA ARG A 73 12.61 -19.04 26.01
C ARG A 73 12.30 -17.55 25.85
N PRO A 74 11.53 -16.94 26.75
CA PRO A 74 11.04 -15.56 26.58
C PRO A 74 12.12 -14.48 26.41
N ASP A 75 13.36 -14.74 26.86
CA ASP A 75 14.52 -13.86 26.67
C ASP A 75 15.01 -13.80 25.21
N GLU A 76 14.69 -14.83 24.41
CA GLU A 76 14.92 -14.86 22.98
C GLU A 76 13.77 -14.14 22.25
N ARG A 77 14.12 -13.08 21.52
CA ARG A 77 13.16 -12.33 20.69
C ARG A 77 13.77 -11.92 19.36
N VAL A 78 12.92 -11.83 18.35
CA VAL A 78 13.28 -11.44 16.98
C VAL A 78 12.35 -10.32 16.54
N GLU A 79 12.92 -9.23 16.04
CA GLU A 79 12.17 -8.15 15.38
C GLU A 79 12.05 -8.48 13.90
N VAL A 80 10.81 -8.58 13.42
CA VAL A 80 10.52 -8.81 12.01
C VAL A 80 9.76 -7.63 11.43
N MET A 81 10.14 -7.26 10.20
CA MET A 81 9.41 -6.35 9.35
C MET A 81 8.46 -7.17 8.47
N VAL A 82 7.18 -6.79 8.43
CA VAL A 82 6.13 -7.46 7.66
C VAL A 82 5.65 -6.50 6.57
N GLU A 83 5.90 -6.87 5.33
CA GLU A 83 5.88 -5.99 4.17
C GLU A 83 4.80 -6.41 3.16
N PRO A 84 3.72 -5.63 2.99
CA PRO A 84 2.77 -5.87 1.91
C PRO A 84 3.30 -5.33 0.57
N TYR A 85 3.31 -6.17 -0.45
CA TYR A 85 3.55 -5.83 -1.86
C TYR A 85 2.28 -6.15 -2.64
N PHE A 86 1.35 -5.22 -2.62
CA PHE A 86 0.01 -5.39 -3.17
C PHE A 86 -0.17 -4.57 -4.44
N PRO A 87 -1.07 -5.00 -5.35
CA PRO A 87 -1.49 -4.17 -6.46
C PRO A 87 -2.02 -2.82 -5.95
N PRO A 88 -1.90 -1.75 -6.75
CA PRO A 88 -2.52 -0.47 -6.43
C PRO A 88 -4.00 -0.66 -6.10
N CYS A 89 -4.50 0.08 -5.11
CA CYS A 89 -5.95 0.10 -4.92
C CYS A 89 -6.62 0.72 -6.14
N GLU A 90 -7.80 0.22 -6.47
CA GLU A 90 -8.52 0.68 -7.64
C GLU A 90 -9.56 1.72 -7.24
N LEU A 91 -9.66 2.78 -8.03
CA LEU A 91 -10.82 3.67 -8.04
C LEU A 91 -11.59 3.37 -9.32
N ILE A 92 -12.73 2.71 -9.17
CA ILE A 92 -13.63 2.38 -10.27
C ILE A 92 -14.72 3.43 -10.31
N ILE A 93 -14.77 4.20 -11.39
CA ILE A 93 -15.78 5.24 -11.62
C ILE A 93 -16.78 4.71 -12.65
N LEU A 94 -18.00 4.39 -12.18
CA LEU A 94 -19.11 3.94 -13.03
C LEU A 94 -19.92 5.17 -13.46
N GLY A 95 -19.69 5.59 -14.71
CA GLY A 95 -20.20 6.81 -15.32
C GLY A 95 -19.06 7.78 -15.64
N GLY A 96 -18.82 8.05 -16.92
CA GLY A 96 -17.72 8.89 -17.40
C GLY A 96 -18.05 10.37 -17.53
N GLY A 97 -19.14 10.86 -16.94
CA GLY A 97 -19.60 12.26 -17.08
C GLY A 97 -18.70 13.32 -16.43
N HIS A 98 -19.19 14.56 -16.32
CA HIS A 98 -18.38 15.72 -15.89
C HIS A 98 -17.70 15.59 -14.51
N ILE A 99 -18.25 14.80 -13.58
CA ILE A 99 -17.63 14.54 -12.27
C ILE A 99 -16.45 13.56 -12.41
N ALA A 100 -16.49 12.64 -13.38
CA ALA A 100 -15.50 11.59 -13.54
C ALA A 100 -14.11 12.16 -13.87
N GLN A 101 -14.03 13.25 -14.63
CA GLN A 101 -12.76 13.88 -15.00
C GLN A 101 -11.96 14.40 -13.79
N PRO A 102 -12.46 15.34 -12.98
CA PRO A 102 -11.75 15.80 -11.80
C PRO A 102 -11.60 14.70 -10.74
N LEU A 103 -12.55 13.77 -10.65
CA LEU A 103 -12.46 12.64 -9.71
C LEU A 103 -11.35 11.67 -10.09
N ALA A 104 -11.17 11.37 -11.38
CA ALA A 104 -10.06 10.56 -11.87
C ALA A 104 -8.71 11.22 -11.57
N ALA A 105 -8.59 12.53 -11.82
CA ALA A 105 -7.39 13.28 -11.49
C ALA A 105 -7.08 13.26 -9.98
N ALA A 106 -8.09 13.45 -9.13
CA ALA A 106 -7.94 13.36 -7.69
C ALA A 106 -7.58 11.94 -7.23
N GLY A 107 -8.20 10.91 -7.82
CA GLY A 107 -7.90 9.50 -7.56
C GLY A 107 -6.46 9.14 -7.89
N HIS A 108 -6.00 9.51 -9.09
CA HIS A 108 -4.61 9.32 -9.53
C HIS A 108 -3.62 10.03 -8.59
N LEU A 109 -3.90 11.29 -8.22
CA LEU A 109 -3.10 12.05 -7.26
C LEU A 109 -3.01 11.35 -5.89
N LEU A 110 -4.09 10.73 -5.44
CA LEU A 110 -4.14 9.95 -4.19
C LEU A 110 -3.44 8.59 -4.30
N GLY A 111 -3.03 8.17 -5.50
CA GLY A 111 -2.31 6.93 -5.77
C GLY A 111 -3.21 5.74 -6.12
N TYR A 112 -4.47 5.96 -6.50
CA TYR A 112 -5.33 4.91 -7.04
C TYR A 112 -4.96 4.61 -8.50
N HIS A 113 -5.11 3.35 -8.89
CA HIS A 113 -5.27 2.99 -10.30
C HIS A 113 -6.72 3.25 -10.70
N VAL A 114 -6.95 4.18 -11.61
CA VAL A 114 -8.28 4.69 -11.93
C VAL A 114 -8.83 4.01 -13.18
N THR A 115 -9.97 3.34 -13.03
CA THR A 115 -10.74 2.79 -14.14
C THR A 115 -12.04 3.56 -14.31
N VAL A 116 -12.32 4.06 -15.52
CA VAL A 116 -13.60 4.70 -15.86
C VAL A 116 -14.39 3.76 -16.76
N PHE A 117 -15.65 3.52 -16.40
CA PHE A 117 -16.58 2.67 -17.12
C PHE A 117 -17.82 3.48 -17.52
N ASP A 118 -18.21 3.45 -18.79
CA ASP A 118 -19.45 4.07 -19.29
C ASP A 118 -19.96 3.24 -20.47
N ASP A 119 -21.25 3.35 -20.78
CA ASP A 119 -21.84 2.70 -21.95
C ASP A 119 -21.55 3.45 -23.25
N ARG A 120 -20.95 4.65 -23.15
CA ARG A 120 -20.58 5.49 -24.28
C ARG A 120 -19.06 5.60 -24.44
N PRO A 121 -18.51 5.29 -25.62
CA PRO A 121 -17.07 5.23 -25.84
C PRO A 121 -16.38 6.59 -25.67
N GLU A 122 -17.05 7.69 -26.00
CA GLU A 122 -16.47 9.03 -25.89
C GLU A 122 -16.21 9.44 -24.43
N PHE A 123 -16.98 8.90 -23.47
CA PHE A 123 -16.87 9.23 -22.04
C PHE A 123 -15.81 8.42 -21.28
N VAL A 124 -15.18 7.45 -21.94
CA VAL A 124 -14.06 6.66 -21.38
C VAL A 124 -12.76 6.84 -22.15
N SER A 125 -12.76 7.69 -23.17
CA SER A 125 -11.57 8.01 -23.94
C SER A 125 -10.53 8.76 -23.10
N PHE A 126 -9.25 8.58 -23.40
CA PHE A 126 -8.17 9.34 -22.77
C PHE A 126 -8.19 10.84 -23.13
N GLU A 127 -8.89 11.22 -24.20
CA GLU A 127 -9.16 12.63 -24.49
C GLU A 127 -10.16 13.23 -23.51
N HIS A 128 -11.18 12.45 -23.13
CA HIS A 128 -12.20 12.89 -22.18
C HIS A 128 -11.72 12.80 -20.72
N VAL A 129 -11.07 11.69 -20.33
CA VAL A 129 -10.56 11.47 -18.98
C VAL A 129 -9.05 11.17 -19.01
N PRO A 130 -8.19 12.17 -19.22
CA PRO A 130 -6.75 11.95 -19.39
C PRO A 130 -6.03 11.32 -18.19
N ALA A 131 -6.58 11.47 -16.99
CA ALA A 131 -6.01 10.93 -15.75
C ALA A 131 -6.44 9.49 -15.44
N ALA A 132 -7.34 8.89 -16.23
CA ALA A 132 -7.70 7.49 -16.07
C ALA A 132 -6.56 6.59 -16.55
N ASP A 133 -6.27 5.52 -15.80
CA ASP A 133 -5.32 4.49 -16.23
C ASP A 133 -5.97 3.50 -17.20
N ARG A 134 -7.30 3.35 -17.12
CA ARG A 134 -8.09 2.46 -17.97
C ARG A 134 -9.49 3.02 -18.26
N GLY A 135 -9.89 3.01 -19.54
CA GLY A 135 -11.25 3.28 -19.98
C GLY A 135 -11.94 2.01 -20.49
N VAL A 136 -13.20 1.79 -20.10
CA VAL A 136 -14.00 0.62 -20.52
C VAL A 136 -15.36 1.07 -21.05
N SER A 137 -15.61 0.84 -22.33
CA SER A 137 -16.91 1.14 -22.96
C SER A 137 -17.75 -0.13 -23.08
N SER A 138 -18.77 -0.29 -22.24
CA SER A 138 -19.70 -1.43 -22.30
C SER A 138 -21.00 -1.12 -21.55
N SER A 139 -22.05 -1.90 -21.80
CA SER A 139 -23.30 -1.80 -21.03
C SER A 139 -23.03 -2.07 -19.55
N PHE A 140 -23.69 -1.33 -18.66
CA PHE A 140 -23.59 -1.55 -17.21
C PHE A 140 -24.08 -2.95 -16.78
N GLU A 141 -24.87 -3.62 -17.61
CA GLU A 141 -25.27 -5.01 -17.42
C GLU A 141 -24.07 -5.99 -17.36
N TYR A 142 -23.03 -5.68 -18.13
CA TYR A 142 -21.83 -6.51 -18.36
C TYR A 142 -20.61 -6.01 -17.57
N ILE A 143 -20.80 -5.21 -16.51
CA ILE A 143 -19.72 -4.75 -15.63
C ILE A 143 -18.82 -5.91 -15.17
N GLU A 144 -19.44 -7.03 -14.77
CA GLU A 144 -18.77 -8.22 -14.22
C GLU A 144 -17.90 -8.96 -15.25
N GLU A 145 -18.05 -8.67 -16.56
CA GLU A 145 -17.22 -9.25 -17.63
C GLU A 145 -15.92 -8.46 -17.86
N HIS A 146 -15.83 -7.24 -17.33
CA HIS A 146 -14.73 -6.32 -17.60
C HIS A 146 -13.96 -5.89 -16.36
N LEU A 147 -14.60 -5.95 -15.19
CA LEU A 147 -14.06 -5.45 -13.93
C LEU A 147 -14.06 -6.56 -12.88
N ASP A 148 -12.93 -6.69 -12.19
CA ASP A 148 -12.80 -7.52 -10.99
C ASP A 148 -13.00 -6.63 -9.76
N PHE A 149 -13.83 -7.07 -8.82
CA PHE A 149 -14.04 -6.37 -7.56
C PHE A 149 -13.35 -7.09 -6.41
N SER A 150 -12.66 -6.33 -5.57
CA SER A 150 -11.94 -6.85 -4.41
C SER A 150 -12.04 -5.88 -3.23
N LEU A 151 -11.55 -6.32 -2.06
CA LEU A 151 -11.39 -5.49 -0.86
C LEU A 151 -10.48 -4.26 -1.06
N ARG A 152 -9.89 -4.08 -2.24
CA ARG A 152 -9.10 -2.90 -2.63
C ARG A 152 -9.81 -2.00 -3.64
N SER A 153 -10.96 -2.40 -4.15
CA SER A 153 -11.75 -1.63 -5.10
C SER A 153 -12.61 -0.61 -4.36
N SER A 154 -12.43 0.67 -4.67
CA SER A 154 -13.32 1.76 -4.26
C SER A 154 -14.20 2.12 -5.45
N VAL A 155 -15.51 1.96 -5.32
CA VAL A 155 -16.45 2.15 -6.44
C VAL A 155 -17.26 3.42 -6.24
N ILE A 156 -17.25 4.30 -7.23
CA ILE A 156 -18.03 5.54 -7.25
C ILE A 156 -19.00 5.51 -8.43
N ILE A 157 -20.28 5.63 -8.13
CA ILE A 157 -21.36 5.58 -9.10
C ILE A 157 -21.84 7.00 -9.39
N VAL A 158 -21.61 7.43 -10.63
CA VAL A 158 -21.87 8.78 -11.17
C VAL A 158 -22.51 8.67 -12.56
N THR A 159 -23.47 7.76 -12.72
CA THR A 159 -24.12 7.53 -14.01
C THR A 159 -25.13 8.64 -14.35
N ARG A 160 -25.67 8.58 -15.57
CA ARG A 160 -26.62 9.59 -16.09
C ARG A 160 -28.06 9.45 -15.58
N GLY A 161 -28.37 8.50 -14.70
CA GLY A 161 -29.75 8.32 -14.27
C GLY A 161 -29.96 7.22 -13.23
N HIS A 162 -31.07 7.34 -12.49
CA HIS A 162 -31.40 6.47 -11.36
C HIS A 162 -31.47 4.98 -11.74
N ARG A 163 -31.91 4.63 -12.95
CA ARG A 163 -31.98 3.22 -13.40
C ARG A 163 -30.59 2.58 -13.49
N HIS A 164 -29.64 3.28 -14.10
CA HIS A 164 -28.26 2.78 -14.22
C HIS A 164 -27.53 2.82 -12.89
N ASP A 165 -27.80 3.81 -12.04
CA ASP A 165 -27.27 3.86 -10.66
C ASP A 165 -27.69 2.62 -9.87
N LEU A 166 -28.98 2.25 -9.92
CA LEU A 166 -29.51 1.07 -9.24
C LEU A 166 -28.92 -0.24 -9.80
N GLU A 167 -28.83 -0.36 -11.13
CA GLU A 167 -28.23 -1.51 -11.81
C GLU A 167 -26.76 -1.71 -11.41
N CYS A 168 -25.97 -0.63 -11.41
CA CYS A 168 -24.59 -0.68 -10.95
C CYS A 168 -24.49 -1.14 -9.48
N LEU A 169 -25.32 -0.59 -8.60
CA LEU A 169 -25.34 -0.98 -7.18
C LEU A 169 -25.66 -2.46 -7.01
N GLN A 170 -26.70 -2.98 -7.68
CA GLN A 170 -27.07 -4.40 -7.60
C GLN A 170 -25.93 -5.33 -8.00
N LYS A 171 -25.14 -4.93 -9.00
CA LYS A 171 -24.01 -5.70 -9.50
C LYS A 171 -22.85 -5.67 -8.53
N VAL A 172 -22.46 -4.47 -8.07
CA VAL A 172 -21.28 -4.27 -7.22
C VAL A 172 -21.50 -4.82 -5.80
N LEU A 173 -22.72 -4.71 -5.24
CA LEU A 173 -23.03 -5.15 -3.87
C LEU A 173 -22.90 -6.66 -3.63
N LYS A 174 -22.73 -7.46 -4.68
CA LYS A 174 -22.43 -8.90 -4.58
C LYS A 174 -20.99 -9.20 -4.18
N TYR A 175 -20.11 -8.20 -4.27
CA TYR A 175 -18.67 -8.35 -4.08
C TYR A 175 -18.19 -7.61 -2.83
N PRO A 176 -17.14 -8.12 -2.18
CA PRO A 176 -16.46 -7.37 -1.13
C PRO A 176 -15.69 -6.20 -1.77
N VAL A 177 -16.05 -4.97 -1.43
CA VAL A 177 -15.37 -3.75 -1.89
C VAL A 177 -14.89 -2.91 -0.71
N ALA A 178 -13.82 -2.13 -0.92
CA ALA A 178 -13.26 -1.25 0.10
C ALA A 178 -14.21 -0.10 0.47
N TYR A 179 -14.91 0.39 -0.54
CA TYR A 179 -15.80 1.55 -0.43
C TYR A 179 -16.79 1.54 -1.60
N ILE A 180 -18.04 1.92 -1.33
CA ILE A 180 -19.04 2.12 -2.36
C ILE A 180 -19.81 3.41 -2.10
N GLY A 181 -19.83 4.30 -3.09
CA GLY A 181 -20.50 5.58 -3.02
C GLY A 181 -21.31 5.86 -4.28
N MET A 182 -22.42 6.58 -4.12
CA MET A 182 -23.27 7.00 -5.24
C MET A 182 -23.59 8.49 -5.14
N VAL A 183 -23.38 9.22 -6.24
CA VAL A 183 -23.83 10.60 -6.35
C VAL A 183 -25.34 10.64 -6.58
N GLY A 184 -26.03 11.44 -5.77
CA GLY A 184 -27.47 11.61 -5.92
C GLY A 184 -28.05 12.66 -4.98
N SER A 185 -29.15 13.28 -5.38
CA SER A 185 -29.96 14.12 -4.49
C SER A 185 -30.66 13.27 -3.43
N SER A 186 -31.07 13.87 -2.30
CA SER A 186 -31.77 13.16 -1.22
C SER A 186 -32.99 12.37 -1.71
N ARG A 187 -33.73 12.93 -2.68
CA ARG A 187 -34.86 12.23 -3.32
C ARG A 187 -34.41 10.98 -4.10
N LYS A 188 -33.33 11.10 -4.89
CA LYS A 188 -32.78 9.96 -5.65
C LYS A 188 -32.29 8.87 -4.69
N VAL A 189 -31.59 9.26 -3.63
CA VAL A 189 -31.10 8.34 -2.60
C VAL A 189 -32.23 7.52 -1.98
N GLY A 190 -33.34 8.17 -1.58
CA GLY A 190 -34.50 7.46 -1.04
C GLY A 190 -35.05 6.39 -2.01
N MET A 191 -35.26 6.76 -3.27
CA MET A 191 -35.76 5.84 -4.29
C MET A 191 -34.83 4.64 -4.54
N ILE A 192 -33.52 4.87 -4.52
CA ILE A 192 -32.52 3.80 -4.71
C ILE A 192 -32.49 2.86 -3.51
N LYS A 193 -32.52 3.40 -2.28
CA LYS A 193 -32.59 2.57 -1.07
C LYS A 193 -33.83 1.69 -1.08
N ASP A 194 -34.99 2.27 -1.39
CA ASP A 194 -36.23 1.50 -1.51
C ASP A 194 -36.10 0.43 -2.58
N GLY A 195 -35.57 0.76 -3.77
CA GLY A 195 -35.35 -0.18 -4.87
C GLY A 195 -34.48 -1.38 -4.48
N LEU A 196 -33.36 -1.15 -3.79
CA LEU A 196 -32.48 -2.21 -3.31
C LEU A 196 -33.18 -3.11 -2.27
N MET A 197 -33.92 -2.50 -1.35
CA MET A 197 -34.65 -3.24 -0.30
C MET A 197 -35.77 -4.11 -0.88
N HIS A 198 -36.50 -3.61 -1.89
CA HIS A 198 -37.52 -4.39 -2.61
C HIS A 198 -36.94 -5.61 -3.35
N GLN A 199 -35.66 -5.56 -3.72
CA GLN A 199 -34.96 -6.69 -4.33
C GLN A 199 -34.34 -7.66 -3.33
N GLY A 200 -34.55 -7.42 -2.04
CA GLY A 200 -34.11 -8.32 -0.97
C GLY A 200 -32.66 -8.11 -0.52
N PHE A 201 -32.01 -6.98 -0.86
CA PHE A 201 -30.73 -6.64 -0.25
C PHE A 201 -30.93 -6.35 1.24
N ASP A 202 -29.98 -6.83 2.05
CA ASP A 202 -29.99 -6.61 3.49
C ASP A 202 -29.85 -5.12 3.83
N ARG A 203 -30.59 -4.68 4.86
CA ARG A 203 -30.63 -3.28 5.28
C ARG A 203 -29.26 -2.76 5.70
N HIS A 204 -28.49 -3.56 6.43
CA HIS A 204 -27.17 -3.15 6.90
C HIS A 204 -26.20 -2.97 5.74
N LEU A 205 -26.30 -3.81 4.71
CA LEU A 205 -25.53 -3.65 3.48
C LEU A 205 -25.93 -2.37 2.73
N VAL A 206 -27.23 -2.09 2.58
CA VAL A 206 -27.71 -0.86 1.93
C VAL A 206 -27.29 0.40 2.70
N ASP A 207 -27.37 0.37 4.02
CA ASP A 207 -26.98 1.48 4.88
C ASP A 207 -25.45 1.70 4.95
N SER A 208 -24.65 0.71 4.53
CA SER A 208 -23.19 0.85 4.40
C SER A 208 -22.76 1.69 3.18
N ILE A 209 -23.67 1.93 2.23
CA ILE A 209 -23.38 2.67 0.99
C ILE A 209 -23.39 4.18 1.28
N TYR A 210 -22.37 4.88 0.81
CA TYR A 210 -22.25 6.33 0.94
C TYR A 210 -23.12 7.01 -0.11
N MET A 211 -24.36 7.32 0.25
CA MET A 211 -25.34 7.97 -0.63
C MET A 211 -26.14 9.06 0.12
N PRO A 212 -25.97 10.34 -0.20
CA PRO A 212 -25.03 10.89 -1.19
C PRO A 212 -23.56 10.65 -0.78
N VAL A 213 -22.71 10.45 -1.77
CA VAL A 213 -21.26 10.27 -1.57
C VAL A 213 -20.56 11.61 -1.34
N GLY A 214 -19.51 11.60 -0.50
CA GLY A 214 -18.63 12.75 -0.28
C GLY A 214 -18.85 13.44 1.07
N LEU A 215 -17.82 14.16 1.52
CA LEU A 215 -17.91 14.99 2.72
C LEU A 215 -18.72 16.26 2.46
N ASP A 216 -19.53 16.65 3.45
CA ASP A 216 -20.25 17.93 3.42
C ASP A 216 -19.27 19.10 3.62
N ILE A 217 -18.73 19.58 2.49
CA ILE A 217 -17.86 20.76 2.39
C ILE A 217 -18.56 21.91 1.65
N GLY A 218 -19.87 21.82 1.41
CA GLY A 218 -20.62 22.79 0.61
C GLY A 218 -20.30 22.77 -0.89
N ALA A 219 -19.86 21.63 -1.43
CA ALA A 219 -19.49 21.47 -2.83
C ALA A 219 -20.67 21.71 -3.79
N GLN A 220 -20.43 22.45 -4.88
CA GLN A 220 -21.45 22.80 -5.88
C GLN A 220 -21.01 22.47 -7.31
N THR A 221 -19.72 22.65 -7.63
CA THR A 221 -19.15 22.37 -8.95
C THR A 221 -18.69 20.92 -9.07
N PRO A 222 -18.57 20.35 -10.29
CA PRO A 222 -18.01 19.00 -10.48
C PRO A 222 -16.64 18.80 -9.82
N GLU A 223 -15.78 19.81 -9.86
CA GLU A 223 -14.46 19.81 -9.25
C GLU A 223 -14.54 19.77 -7.72
N GLU A 224 -15.40 20.60 -7.11
CA GLU A 224 -15.61 20.59 -5.66
C GLU A 224 -16.23 19.27 -5.19
N ILE A 225 -17.18 18.71 -5.97
CA ILE A 225 -17.80 17.41 -5.68
C ILE A 225 -16.74 16.31 -5.75
N ALA A 226 -15.87 16.31 -6.76
CA ALA A 226 -14.77 15.37 -6.84
C ALA A 226 -13.83 15.45 -5.64
N ILE A 227 -13.48 16.66 -5.17
CA ILE A 227 -12.66 16.85 -3.96
C ILE A 227 -13.39 16.37 -2.70
N SER A 228 -14.71 16.61 -2.59
CA SER A 228 -15.55 16.11 -1.52
C SER A 228 -15.53 14.57 -1.44
N ILE A 229 -15.67 13.90 -2.59
CA ILE A 229 -15.60 12.44 -2.71
C ILE A 229 -14.19 11.93 -2.37
N ALA A 230 -13.15 12.53 -2.96
CA ALA A 230 -11.76 12.15 -2.71
C ALA A 230 -11.38 12.28 -1.24
N ALA A 231 -11.84 13.34 -0.57
CA ALA A 231 -11.65 13.53 0.86
C ALA A 231 -12.38 12.46 1.69
N GLU A 232 -13.57 12.04 1.27
CA GLU A 232 -14.30 10.94 1.92
C GLU A 232 -13.62 9.57 1.72
N LEU A 233 -13.07 9.29 0.53
CA LEU A 233 -12.26 8.08 0.30
C LEU A 233 -11.07 8.00 1.25
N VAL A 234 -10.36 9.13 1.45
CA VAL A 234 -9.26 9.21 2.42
C VAL A 234 -9.78 9.03 3.86
N LYS A 235 -10.92 9.62 4.20
CA LYS A 235 -11.58 9.49 5.51
C LYS A 235 -11.90 8.03 5.82
N ALA A 236 -12.60 7.34 4.90
CA ALA A 236 -12.99 5.95 5.04
C ALA A 236 -11.77 5.04 5.22
N ARG A 237 -10.73 5.24 4.40
CA ARG A 237 -9.49 4.46 4.47
C ARG A 237 -8.69 4.68 5.77
N ARG A 238 -8.65 5.92 6.28
CA ARG A 238 -7.80 6.29 7.44
C ARG A 238 -8.55 6.30 8.78
N GLY A 239 -9.87 6.11 8.78
CA GLY A 239 -10.71 6.25 9.98
C GLY A 239 -10.78 7.69 10.50
N GLY A 240 -10.76 8.67 9.60
CA GLY A 240 -10.87 10.09 9.96
C GLY A 240 -12.31 10.51 10.30
N LYS A 241 -12.49 11.66 10.97
CA LYS A 241 -13.82 12.23 11.26
C LYS A 241 -14.31 13.25 10.22
N GLY A 242 -13.40 13.85 9.45
CA GLY A 242 -13.75 14.88 8.45
C GLY A 242 -14.03 16.27 9.04
N HIS A 243 -13.90 16.49 10.35
CA HIS A 243 -14.03 17.82 10.96
C HIS A 243 -12.78 18.68 10.78
N SER A 244 -12.96 20.01 10.85
CA SER A 244 -11.86 20.98 10.80
C SER A 244 -10.84 20.76 11.93
N LEU A 245 -9.56 20.67 11.58
CA LEU A 245 -8.44 20.49 12.51
C LEU A 245 -8.32 21.61 13.56
N LYS A 246 -8.88 22.80 13.30
CA LYS A 246 -8.91 23.93 14.25
C LYS A 246 -9.56 23.59 15.59
N TYR A 247 -10.46 22.61 15.62
CA TYR A 247 -11.13 22.14 16.85
C TYR A 247 -10.33 21.05 17.58
N GLY A 248 -9.08 20.82 17.17
CA GLY A 248 -8.23 19.76 17.67
C GLY A 248 -8.55 18.41 17.04
N SER A 249 -7.56 17.52 17.10
CA SER A 249 -7.80 16.08 16.94
C SER A 249 -8.11 15.55 18.34
N LEU A 250 -9.27 14.92 18.55
CA LEU A 250 -9.57 14.27 19.83
C LEU A 250 -8.39 13.34 20.21
N PRO A 251 -7.90 13.38 21.46
CA PRO A 251 -6.78 12.54 21.87
C PRO A 251 -7.15 11.05 21.76
N LYS A 252 -6.27 10.26 21.15
CA LYS A 252 -6.16 8.78 21.28
C LYS A 252 -7.31 7.90 20.76
N GLU A 253 -8.00 8.25 19.67
CA GLU A 253 -8.46 7.15 18.78
C GLU A 253 -7.26 6.75 17.91
N LYS A 254 -6.86 5.46 17.96
CA LYS A 254 -5.83 4.92 17.08
C LYS A 254 -6.29 5.14 15.64
N ARG A 255 -5.82 6.21 14.99
CA ARG A 255 -5.90 6.31 13.52
C ARG A 255 -5.21 5.07 12.96
N LEU A 256 -5.88 4.38 12.04
CA LEU A 256 -5.26 3.26 11.35
C LEU A 256 -4.01 3.80 10.65
N ASN A 257 -2.83 3.32 11.06
CA ASN A 257 -1.58 3.72 10.44
C ASN A 257 -1.32 2.81 9.24
N THR A 258 -2.19 2.87 8.24
CA THR A 258 -2.10 2.06 7.02
C THR A 258 -0.93 2.42 6.11
N GLY A 259 0.03 3.23 6.59
CA GLY A 259 1.14 3.71 5.78
C GLY A 259 0.69 4.63 4.64
N GLU A 260 1.48 4.66 3.57
CA GLU A 260 1.01 5.13 2.27
C GLU A 260 0.19 4.02 1.61
N MET A 261 -0.74 4.37 0.71
CA MET A 261 -1.37 3.33 -0.12
C MET A 261 -0.27 2.52 -0.81
N PRO A 262 -0.42 1.18 -0.94
CA PRO A 262 0.43 0.40 -1.82
C PRO A 262 0.46 1.08 -3.18
N LYS A 263 1.61 1.63 -3.56
CA LYS A 263 1.76 2.36 -4.81
C LYS A 263 2.23 1.39 -5.88
N ALA A 264 1.89 1.68 -7.14
CA ALA A 264 2.49 0.99 -8.28
C ALA A 264 4.03 0.94 -8.19
N VAL A 265 4.63 1.98 -7.59
CA VAL A 265 6.09 2.05 -7.37
C VAL A 265 6.60 0.95 -6.44
N ASP A 266 5.84 0.48 -5.43
CA ASP A 266 6.31 -0.54 -4.50
C ASP A 266 6.42 -1.91 -5.19
N GLN A 267 5.44 -2.24 -6.05
CA GLN A 267 5.52 -3.42 -6.91
C GLN A 267 6.62 -3.29 -7.96
N GLU A 268 6.81 -2.09 -8.53
CA GLU A 268 7.90 -1.85 -9.48
C GLU A 268 9.28 -2.03 -8.82
N ILE A 269 9.45 -1.50 -7.61
CA ILE A 269 10.66 -1.66 -6.79
C ILE A 269 10.91 -3.15 -6.51
N LEU A 270 9.90 -3.91 -6.08
CA LEU A 270 10.02 -5.35 -5.85
C LEU A 270 10.41 -6.08 -7.14
N ARG A 271 9.70 -5.82 -8.23
CA ARG A 271 9.98 -6.44 -9.53
C ARG A 271 11.40 -6.16 -9.99
N LYS A 272 11.89 -4.92 -9.83
CA LYS A 272 13.27 -4.55 -10.14
C LYS A 272 14.28 -5.22 -9.22
N ALA A 273 13.97 -5.36 -7.93
CA ALA A 273 14.83 -6.06 -6.96
C ALA A 273 14.93 -7.55 -7.28
N VAL A 274 13.81 -8.22 -7.56
CA VAL A 274 13.74 -9.64 -7.94
C VAL A 274 14.45 -9.90 -9.28
N LYS A 275 14.29 -9.00 -10.25
CA LYS A 275 15.05 -9.03 -11.51
C LYS A 275 16.55 -8.86 -11.26
N ALA A 276 16.95 -7.89 -10.44
CA ALA A 276 18.35 -7.67 -10.12
C ALA A 276 18.96 -8.89 -9.40
N ALA A 277 18.21 -9.53 -8.50
CA ALA A 277 18.61 -10.75 -7.82
C ALA A 277 18.85 -11.92 -8.80
N SER A 278 17.90 -12.16 -9.72
CA SER A 278 18.04 -13.24 -10.72
C SER A 278 19.17 -13.01 -11.71
N GLU A 279 19.42 -11.75 -12.09
CA GLU A 279 20.48 -11.37 -13.03
C GLU A 279 21.83 -11.14 -12.34
N ASN A 280 21.93 -11.36 -11.02
CA ASN A 280 23.11 -11.06 -10.19
C ASN A 280 23.61 -9.61 -10.33
N ILE A 281 22.69 -8.68 -10.57
CA ILE A 281 22.99 -7.25 -10.63
C ILE A 281 23.14 -6.71 -9.20
N PRO A 282 24.30 -6.16 -8.81
CA PRO A 282 24.53 -5.69 -7.44
C PRO A 282 23.63 -4.49 -7.09
N ALA A 283 22.72 -4.71 -6.15
CA ALA A 283 21.80 -3.70 -5.64
C ALA A 283 21.41 -4.01 -4.19
N ALA A 284 20.91 -3.01 -3.47
CA ALA A 284 20.37 -3.14 -2.13
C ALA A 284 19.00 -2.48 -2.01
N MET A 285 18.10 -3.11 -1.24
CA MET A 285 16.83 -2.55 -0.83
C MET A 285 17.02 -1.79 0.47
N ALA A 286 16.56 -0.55 0.53
CA ALA A 286 16.47 0.24 1.76
C ALA A 286 15.01 0.46 2.14
N THR A 287 14.62 0.06 3.34
CA THR A 287 13.24 0.20 3.85
C THR A 287 13.24 0.92 5.20
N VAL A 288 12.42 1.97 5.34
CA VAL A 288 12.23 2.67 6.61
C VAL A 288 11.45 1.75 7.57
N VAL A 289 12.10 1.26 8.61
CA VAL A 289 11.48 0.36 9.61
C VAL A 289 10.87 1.13 10.79
N LYS A 290 11.38 2.33 11.07
CA LYS A 290 10.89 3.18 12.16
C LYS A 290 11.05 4.64 11.81
N SER A 291 10.08 5.46 12.24
CA SER A 291 10.12 6.91 12.11
C SER A 291 9.63 7.56 13.41
N VAL A 292 10.39 8.51 13.95
CA VAL A 292 10.06 9.29 15.14
C VAL A 292 10.10 10.78 14.78
N GLY A 293 9.12 11.54 15.28
CA GLY A 293 9.01 12.97 14.98
C GLY A 293 8.44 13.27 13.60
N SER A 294 8.69 14.50 13.12
CA SER A 294 8.27 14.95 11.79
C SER A 294 9.26 14.46 10.74
N THR A 295 8.91 13.39 10.04
CA THR A 295 9.74 12.77 9.01
C THR A 295 9.04 12.85 7.65
N PRO A 296 9.76 13.07 6.52
CA PRO A 296 9.14 13.26 5.20
C PRO A 296 8.36 12.04 4.72
N ARG A 297 8.80 10.84 5.12
CA ARG A 297 8.15 9.56 4.83
C ARG A 297 8.01 8.75 6.11
N LYS A 298 7.01 7.89 6.13
CA LYS A 298 6.72 7.01 7.26
C LYS A 298 7.32 5.62 7.06
N ALA A 299 7.30 4.82 8.13
CA ALA A 299 7.65 3.41 8.08
C ALA A 299 6.95 2.71 6.91
N GLY A 300 7.70 1.89 6.17
CA GLY A 300 7.28 1.23 4.93
C GLY A 300 7.73 1.92 3.63
N ALA A 301 8.27 3.13 3.67
CA ALA A 301 8.88 3.75 2.48
C ALA A 301 10.15 3.00 2.04
N ARG A 302 10.30 2.82 0.72
CA ARG A 302 11.35 1.99 0.12
C ARG A 302 12.14 2.70 -0.95
N MET A 303 13.40 2.32 -1.08
CA MET A 303 14.29 2.73 -2.16
C MET A 303 15.22 1.58 -2.53
N LEU A 304 15.22 1.20 -3.81
CA LEU A 304 16.21 0.32 -4.41
C LEU A 304 17.42 1.16 -4.84
N VAL A 305 18.62 0.74 -4.46
CA VAL A 305 19.89 1.40 -4.79
C VAL A 305 20.77 0.42 -5.58
N TYR A 306 21.16 0.79 -6.79
CA TYR A 306 22.14 0.04 -7.59
C TYR A 306 23.56 0.49 -7.26
N ARG A 307 24.55 -0.38 -7.47
CA ARG A 307 25.97 -0.07 -7.22
C ARG A 307 26.49 1.14 -8.00
N ASP A 308 25.93 1.40 -9.18
CA ASP A 308 26.27 2.57 -10.01
C ASP A 308 25.59 3.88 -9.56
N GLY A 309 24.85 3.86 -8.46
CA GLY A 309 24.20 5.03 -7.87
C GLY A 309 22.80 5.33 -8.42
N ARG A 310 22.32 4.58 -9.43
CA ARG A 310 20.92 4.64 -9.86
C ARG A 310 19.99 4.22 -8.73
N THR A 311 18.82 4.83 -8.64
CA THR A 311 17.82 4.52 -7.61
C THR A 311 16.42 4.35 -8.21
N CYS A 312 15.57 3.61 -7.49
CA CYS A 312 14.15 3.49 -7.78
C CYS A 312 13.38 3.55 -6.45
N GLY A 313 12.36 4.40 -6.36
CA GLY A 313 11.75 4.74 -5.07
C GLY A 313 12.51 5.82 -4.30
N THR A 314 12.00 6.16 -3.12
CA THR A 314 12.59 7.18 -2.24
C THR A 314 12.15 6.93 -0.80
N ILE A 315 13.08 7.12 0.14
CA ILE A 315 12.80 7.07 1.58
C ILE A 315 12.52 8.46 2.18
N GLY A 316 12.39 9.49 1.33
CA GLY A 316 12.01 10.84 1.73
C GLY A 316 12.89 11.97 1.20
N GLY A 317 13.91 11.66 0.38
CA GLY A 317 14.81 12.66 -0.19
C GLY A 317 15.77 13.29 0.82
N GLY A 318 16.57 14.26 0.35
CA GLY A 318 17.47 15.05 1.19
C GLY A 318 18.68 14.28 1.75
N TYR A 319 19.17 14.75 2.89
CA TYR A 319 20.38 14.22 3.55
C TYR A 319 20.26 12.72 3.89
N ALA A 320 19.12 12.33 4.46
CA ALA A 320 18.93 10.94 4.88
C ALA A 320 18.97 9.95 3.71
N GLU A 321 18.40 10.34 2.57
CA GLU A 321 18.48 9.52 1.35
C GLU A 321 19.92 9.41 0.84
N HIS A 322 20.66 10.52 0.82
CA HIS A 322 22.06 10.52 0.40
C HIS A 322 22.93 9.62 1.28
N GLU A 323 22.80 9.74 2.61
CA GLU A 323 23.54 8.93 3.57
C GLU A 323 23.24 7.43 3.41
N ILE A 324 21.97 7.07 3.23
CA ILE A 324 21.56 5.68 3.00
C ILE A 324 22.07 5.15 1.65
N LYS A 325 22.08 5.96 0.58
CA LYS A 325 22.68 5.55 -0.70
C LYS A 325 24.15 5.20 -0.55
N MET A 326 24.92 5.97 0.21
CA MET A 326 26.34 5.68 0.45
C MET A 326 26.52 4.41 1.27
N ARG A 327 25.71 4.22 2.31
CA ARG A 327 25.74 3.02 3.17
C ARG A 327 25.27 1.75 2.45
N ALA A 328 24.37 1.88 1.48
CA ALA A 328 23.91 0.78 0.64
C ALA A 328 25.06 0.14 -0.17
N ILE A 329 26.07 0.91 -0.56
CA ILE A 329 27.25 0.37 -1.28
C ILE A 329 27.99 -0.66 -0.42
N ASN A 330 28.12 -0.41 0.89
CA ASN A 330 28.76 -1.37 1.80
C ASN A 330 27.93 -2.66 1.90
N VAL A 331 26.62 -2.53 2.06
CA VAL A 331 25.70 -3.69 2.09
C VAL A 331 25.76 -4.51 0.79
N ILE A 332 25.87 -3.83 -0.36
CA ILE A 332 26.05 -4.48 -1.67
C ILE A 332 27.36 -5.27 -1.75
N ASN A 333 28.45 -4.73 -1.20
CA ASN A 333 29.77 -5.36 -1.27
C ASN A 333 29.93 -6.49 -0.23
N ASP A 334 29.43 -6.28 0.98
CA ASP A 334 29.60 -7.19 2.11
C ASP A 334 28.55 -8.31 2.12
N TYR A 335 27.44 -8.12 1.39
CA TYR A 335 26.26 -8.99 1.40
C TYR A 335 25.63 -9.14 2.80
N LEU A 336 25.88 -8.19 3.69
CA LEU A 336 25.39 -8.19 5.07
C LEU A 336 24.29 -7.15 5.28
N PRO A 337 23.07 -7.55 5.66
CA PRO A 337 21.99 -6.61 5.97
C PRO A 337 22.28 -5.84 7.26
N MET A 338 21.92 -4.56 7.28
CA MET A 338 22.26 -3.62 8.35
C MET A 338 21.11 -2.65 8.63
N ILE A 339 20.88 -2.32 9.91
CA ILE A 339 20.03 -1.19 10.31
C ILE A 339 20.90 0.05 10.47
N TYR A 340 20.50 1.12 9.81
CA TYR A 340 21.10 2.44 9.93
C TYR A 340 20.13 3.41 10.60
N LYS A 341 20.61 4.10 11.64
CA LYS A 341 19.90 5.21 12.24
C LYS A 341 20.37 6.50 11.58
N VAL A 342 19.41 7.31 11.14
CA VAL A 342 19.66 8.62 10.56
C VAL A 342 18.85 9.65 11.31
N SER A 343 19.56 10.57 11.95
CA SER A 343 18.99 11.73 12.62
C SER A 343 19.16 12.94 11.72
N MET A 344 18.08 13.68 11.48
CA MET A 344 18.13 14.89 10.64
C MET A 344 18.70 16.11 11.39
N ASP A 345 19.10 15.92 12.66
CA ASP A 345 19.53 16.98 13.57
C ASP A 345 21.06 17.23 13.57
N ALA A 346 21.87 16.38 12.95
CA ALA A 346 23.32 16.39 13.17
C ALA A 346 24.09 17.49 12.43
N ASP A 347 23.55 18.06 11.34
CA ASP A 347 24.30 18.98 10.46
C ASP A 347 23.66 20.37 10.23
N ILE A 348 22.57 20.74 10.92
CA ILE A 348 21.98 22.09 10.80
C ILE A 348 21.78 22.70 12.20
N ALA A 349 22.89 22.90 12.90
CA ALA A 349 22.97 23.74 14.09
C ALA A 349 23.41 25.18 13.79
N VAL A 350 23.41 25.60 12.51
CA VAL A 350 23.83 26.95 12.13
C VAL A 350 22.83 27.51 11.12
N THR A 351 22.17 28.60 11.52
CA THR A 351 21.19 29.44 10.81
C THR A 351 19.75 28.91 10.70
N ASP A 352 18.84 29.68 11.31
CA ASP A 352 17.36 29.65 11.18
C ASP A 352 16.57 28.56 11.92
N GLY A 353 16.61 28.61 13.26
CA GLY A 353 15.44 28.78 14.16
C GLY A 353 14.15 27.96 14.02
N MET A 354 14.04 26.96 13.14
CA MET A 354 12.84 26.13 12.96
C MET A 354 13.22 24.64 12.97
N VAL A 355 13.15 24.02 14.14
CA VAL A 355 13.47 22.59 14.31
C VAL A 355 12.17 21.78 14.23
N CYS A 356 12.01 21.01 13.16
CA CYS A 356 11.13 19.84 13.16
C CYS A 356 12.03 18.60 13.10
N GLY A 357 12.61 18.23 14.24
CA GLY A 357 13.58 17.15 14.35
C GLY A 357 12.91 15.78 14.22
N GLY A 358 13.33 15.02 13.21
CA GLY A 358 12.87 13.67 12.93
C GLY A 358 14.04 12.70 12.84
N ALA A 359 13.84 11.46 13.30
CA ALA A 359 14.81 10.38 13.16
C ALA A 359 14.14 9.18 12.49
N ILE A 360 14.87 8.52 11.60
CA ILE A 360 14.44 7.29 10.95
C ILE A 360 15.44 6.16 11.21
N GLU A 361 14.93 4.95 11.30
CA GLU A 361 15.73 3.73 11.24
C GLU A 361 15.42 3.06 9.90
N VAL A 362 16.46 2.75 9.14
CA VAL A 362 16.38 2.20 7.79
C VAL A 362 17.11 0.86 7.77
N PHE A 363 16.38 -0.20 7.45
CA PHE A 363 16.97 -1.51 7.19
C PHE A 363 17.42 -1.56 5.74
N VAL A 364 18.69 -1.91 5.52
CA VAL A 364 19.29 -2.00 4.19
C VAL A 364 19.80 -3.42 4.00
N GLU A 365 19.45 -4.04 2.89
CA GLU A 365 19.78 -5.44 2.60
C GLU A 365 20.14 -5.66 1.12
N PRO A 366 21.00 -6.63 0.80
CA PRO A 366 21.33 -6.94 -0.59
C PRO A 366 20.13 -7.59 -1.28
N VAL A 367 19.86 -7.25 -2.55
CA VAL A 367 18.71 -7.84 -3.27
C VAL A 367 18.85 -9.34 -3.50
N SER A 368 20.05 -9.91 -3.34
CA SER A 368 20.26 -11.36 -3.41
C SER A 368 19.43 -12.12 -2.37
N SER A 369 19.04 -11.49 -1.24
CA SER A 369 18.13 -12.09 -0.24
C SER A 369 16.74 -12.43 -0.80
N TYR A 370 16.32 -11.80 -1.91
CA TYR A 370 15.04 -12.08 -2.56
C TYR A 370 15.09 -13.33 -3.45
N ALA A 371 16.28 -13.85 -3.78
CA ALA A 371 16.41 -15.00 -4.66
C ALA A 371 15.85 -16.29 -4.02
N GLU A 372 16.04 -16.48 -2.71
CA GLU A 372 15.54 -17.65 -1.95
C GLU A 372 14.02 -17.77 -2.07
N ILE A 373 13.29 -16.67 -1.79
CA ILE A 373 11.81 -16.66 -1.78
C ILE A 373 11.18 -16.66 -3.18
N PHE A 374 11.87 -16.19 -4.22
CA PHE A 374 11.31 -16.11 -5.57
C PHE A 374 11.81 -17.19 -6.54
N TYR A 375 12.97 -17.81 -6.31
CA TYR A 375 13.55 -18.78 -7.24
C TYR A 375 13.96 -20.12 -6.59
N GLY A 376 13.76 -20.30 -5.29
CA GLY A 376 13.94 -21.60 -4.61
C GLY A 376 15.39 -22.06 -4.45
N GLY A 377 16.33 -21.12 -4.29
CA GLY A 377 17.73 -21.43 -3.99
C GLY A 377 17.97 -21.77 -2.52
N GLU A 378 19.10 -22.40 -2.22
CA GLU A 378 19.62 -22.49 -0.84
C GLU A 378 19.67 -21.09 -0.23
N PRO A 379 19.37 -20.92 1.07
CA PRO A 379 19.48 -19.63 1.72
C PRO A 379 20.86 -19.05 1.45
N PHE A 380 20.93 -17.76 1.09
CA PHE A 380 22.20 -17.10 0.84
C PHE A 380 23.05 -17.29 2.10
N GLU A 381 23.96 -18.26 2.07
CA GLU A 381 24.79 -18.53 3.22
C GLU A 381 25.55 -17.22 3.46
N LEU A 382 25.42 -16.64 4.65
CA LEU A 382 26.34 -15.63 5.17
C LEU A 382 27.81 -16.15 5.23
N CYS A 383 28.11 -17.31 4.65
CA CYS A 383 29.42 -17.92 4.51
C CYS A 383 30.14 -17.37 3.26
N ARG A 384 30.68 -16.15 3.37
CA ARG A 384 31.98 -15.75 2.78
C ARG A 384 32.39 -14.34 3.21
N ALA A 385 32.52 -14.15 4.52
CA ALA A 385 33.31 -13.06 5.10
C ALA A 385 34.20 -13.55 6.25
N VAL A 386 34.80 -14.74 6.09
CA VAL A 386 36.02 -15.15 6.80
C VAL A 386 36.86 -16.00 5.85
N GLY A 387 37.46 -15.38 4.84
CA GLY A 387 38.81 -15.79 4.40
C GLY A 387 39.75 -14.94 5.26
N GLY A 388 40.51 -15.49 6.22
CA GLY A 388 41.41 -16.61 6.01
C GLY A 388 42.61 -16.06 5.24
N ASN A 389 43.67 -15.72 5.98
CA ASN A 389 44.97 -15.23 5.50
C ASN A 389 45.46 -15.92 4.23
#